data_AF-A0A0P6XJ96-F1
#
_entry.id   AF-A0A0P6XJ96-F1
#
_cell.length_a   1.000
_cell.length_b   1.000
_cell.length_c   1.000
_cell.angle_alpha   90.00
_cell.angle_beta   90.00
_cell.angle_gamma   90.00
#
_symmetry.space_group_name_H-M   'P 1'
#
loop_
_entity.id
_entity.type
_entity.pdbx_description
1 polymer ?
#
loop_
_entity_poly.entity_id
_entity_poly.type
_entity_poly.pdbx_seq_one_letter_code
_entity_poly.pdbx_strand_id
1 'polypeptide(L)'
;MIIINFSHPLSENQIHQIETLTPHKVEQVINLPVQFDNDLPYAPQVKQLADRIPLDSETLQTARILINPPALNFITAMLLAELHGRMGFFPPILRLRPEPDSMPPTFEVFEIINLQHIREEARKTREK
;
A
#
# COMPACT_ATOMS: atom_id res chain seq x y z
N MET A 1 -14.07 1.84 -0.50
CA MET A 1 -12.63 2.15 -0.59
C MET A 1 -11.98 1.21 -1.60
N ILE A 2 -10.91 1.65 -2.25
CA ILE A 2 -10.14 0.85 -3.21
C ILE A 2 -8.86 0.37 -2.53
N ILE A 3 -8.57 -0.92 -2.62
CA ILE A 3 -7.27 -1.47 -2.24
C ILE A 3 -6.44 -1.67 -3.49
N ILE A 4 -5.21 -1.15 -3.50
CA ILE A 4 -4.21 -1.50 -4.52
C ILE A 4 -3.20 -2.44 -3.86
N ASN A 5 -3.20 -3.68 -4.32
CA ASN A 5 -2.40 -4.75 -3.75
C ASN A 5 -1.18 -5.05 -4.62
N PHE A 6 0.02 -4.80 -4.08
CA PHE A 6 1.30 -5.08 -4.74
C PHE A 6 1.99 -6.34 -4.20
N SER A 7 1.27 -7.17 -3.46
CA SER A 7 1.76 -8.41 -2.86
C SER A 7 0.93 -9.61 -3.33
N HIS A 8 1.02 -10.73 -2.62
CA HIS A 8 0.13 -11.87 -2.83
C HIS A 8 -1.34 -11.46 -2.66
N PRO A 9 -2.28 -12.16 -3.35
CA PRO A 9 -3.71 -11.88 -3.22
C PRO A 9 -4.17 -11.88 -1.76
N LEU A 10 -4.98 -10.89 -1.38
CA LEU A 10 -5.59 -10.83 -0.06
C LEU A 10 -6.71 -11.87 0.06
N SER A 11 -6.76 -12.58 1.19
CA SER A 11 -7.85 -13.50 1.48
C SER A 11 -9.13 -12.76 1.89
N GLU A 12 -10.28 -13.44 1.83
CA GLU A 12 -11.55 -12.88 2.31
C GLU A 12 -11.48 -12.48 3.78
N ASN A 13 -10.81 -13.27 4.61
CA ASN A 13 -10.60 -12.95 6.02
C ASN A 13 -9.77 -11.67 6.19
N GLN A 14 -8.71 -11.48 5.40
CA GLN A 14 -7.91 -10.25 5.43
C GLN A 14 -8.72 -9.04 4.98
N ILE A 15 -9.56 -9.18 3.95
CA ILE A 15 -10.49 -8.11 3.53
C ILE A 15 -11.44 -7.75 4.67
N HIS A 16 -12.02 -8.74 5.36
CA HIS A 16 -12.88 -8.51 6.51
C HIS A 16 -12.15 -7.81 7.68
N GLN A 17 -10.89 -8.19 7.96
CA GLN A 17 -10.06 -7.53 8.96
C GLN A 17 -9.82 -6.04 8.60
N ILE A 18 -9.57 -5.74 7.32
CA ILE A 18 -9.43 -4.35 6.84
C ILE A 18 -10.72 -3.55 7.07
N GLU A 19 -11.87 -4.14 6.75
CA GLU A 19 -13.17 -3.50 6.99
C GLU A 19 -13.52 -3.34 8.47
N THR A 20 -12.87 -4.10 9.36
CA THR A 20 -13.01 -3.95 10.82
C THR A 20 -12.12 -2.83 11.35
N LEU A 21 -10.92 -2.67 10.77
CA LEU A 21 -9.95 -1.63 11.13
C LEU A 21 -10.29 -0.26 10.54
N THR A 22 -11.27 -0.18 9.65
CA THR A 22 -11.65 1.05 8.95
C THR A 22 -13.17 1.28 8.99
N PRO A 23 -13.65 2.53 8.96
CA PRO A 23 -15.09 2.81 8.91
C PRO A 23 -15.69 2.65 7.50
N HIS A 24 -14.98 2.02 6.56
CA HIS A 24 -15.32 2.01 5.14
C HIS A 24 -15.27 0.60 4.58
N LYS A 25 -16.25 0.25 3.73
CA LYS A 25 -16.26 -1.01 3.00
C LYS A 25 -15.21 -1.03 1.90
N VAL A 26 -14.70 -2.22 1.59
CA VAL A 26 -13.83 -2.46 0.44
C VAL A 26 -14.73 -2.65 -0.78
N GLU A 27 -14.65 -1.72 -1.72
CA GLU A 27 -15.46 -1.71 -2.95
C GLU A 27 -14.74 -2.44 -4.08
N GLN A 28 -13.40 -2.40 -4.08
CA GLN A 28 -12.57 -2.95 -5.13
C GLN A 28 -11.19 -3.32 -4.59
N VAL A 29 -10.67 -4.47 -5.03
CA VAL A 29 -9.27 -4.86 -4.83
C VAL A 29 -8.59 -4.97 -6.18
N ILE A 30 -7.60 -4.13 -6.43
CA ILE A 30 -6.79 -4.12 -7.63
C ILE A 30 -5.50 -4.88 -7.33
N ASN A 31 -5.36 -6.09 -7.88
CA ASN A 31 -4.15 -6.91 -7.70
C ASN A 31 -3.12 -6.59 -8.78
N LEU A 32 -1.98 -6.04 -8.38
CA LEU A 32 -0.82 -5.73 -9.20
C LEU A 32 0.41 -6.46 -8.64
N PRO A 33 0.51 -7.79 -8.81
CA PRO A 33 1.66 -8.53 -8.35
C PRO A 33 2.94 -7.95 -8.97
N VAL A 34 3.97 -7.88 -8.14
CA VAL A 34 5.27 -7.30 -8.50
C VAL A 34 6.27 -8.39 -8.78
N GLN A 35 6.99 -8.24 -9.89
CA GLN A 35 8.17 -9.01 -10.19
C GLN A 35 9.20 -8.01 -10.71
N PHE A 36 10.33 -7.93 -10.02
CA PHE A 36 11.40 -7.00 -10.33
C PHE A 36 12.63 -7.78 -10.76
N ASP A 37 13.32 -7.24 -11.74
CA ASP A 37 14.64 -7.69 -12.15
C ASP A 37 15.68 -7.02 -11.24
N ASN A 38 16.41 -7.84 -10.47
CA ASN A 38 17.41 -7.39 -9.51
C ASN A 38 18.73 -6.96 -10.18
N ASP A 39 18.94 -7.33 -11.45
CA ASP A 39 20.14 -6.95 -12.21
C ASP A 39 19.96 -5.61 -12.94
N LEU A 40 18.76 -5.01 -12.87
CA LEU A 40 18.43 -3.72 -13.45
C LEU A 40 18.11 -2.67 -12.39
N PRO A 41 18.31 -1.38 -12.67
CA PRO A 41 17.86 -0.32 -11.79
C PRO A 41 16.35 -0.42 -11.50
N TYR A 42 15.97 -0.26 -10.24
CA TYR A 42 14.56 -0.36 -9.84
C TYR A 42 13.71 0.85 -10.20
N ALA A 43 14.27 2.06 -10.28
CA ALA A 43 13.48 3.27 -10.49
C ALA A 43 12.63 3.25 -11.78
N PRO A 44 13.15 2.85 -12.96
CA PRO A 44 12.33 2.66 -14.17
C PRO A 44 11.25 1.59 -13.99
N GLN A 45 11.56 0.49 -13.29
CA GLN A 45 10.61 -0.60 -13.03
C GLN A 45 9.46 -0.16 -12.09
N VAL A 46 9.76 0.65 -11.08
CA VAL A 46 8.75 1.25 -10.19
C VAL A 46 7.83 2.19 -10.97
N LYS A 47 8.39 3.02 -11.86
CA LYS A 47 7.57 3.88 -12.72
C LYS A 47 6.62 3.06 -13.59
N GLN A 48 7.11 2.00 -14.24
CA GLN A 48 6.30 1.08 -15.02
C GLN A 48 5.21 0.40 -14.18
N LEU A 49 5.52 0.03 -12.93
CA LEU A 49 4.54 -0.51 -12.00
C LEU A 49 3.43 0.51 -11.67
N ALA A 50 3.79 1.77 -11.40
CA ALA A 50 2.83 2.82 -11.12
C ALA A 50 1.96 3.14 -12.34
N ASP A 51 2.52 3.06 -13.55
CA ASP A 51 1.77 3.24 -14.81
C ASP A 51 0.77 2.12 -15.09
N ARG A 52 0.92 0.95 -14.47
CA ARG A 52 -0.04 -0.17 -14.57
C ARG A 52 -1.27 0.00 -13.67
N ILE A 53 -1.30 1.01 -12.80
CA ILE A 53 -2.47 1.26 -11.95
C ILE A 53 -3.64 1.69 -12.84
N PRO A 54 -4.76 0.94 -12.88
CA PRO A 54 -5.86 1.19 -13.80
C PRO A 54 -6.83 2.26 -13.24
N LEU A 55 -6.28 3.34 -12.68
CA LEU A 55 -7.02 4.47 -12.13
C LEU A 55 -6.50 5.75 -12.79
N ASP A 56 -7.41 6.64 -13.15
CA ASP A 56 -7.02 7.95 -13.65
C ASP A 56 -6.51 8.87 -12.52
N SER A 57 -5.96 10.02 -12.92
CA SER A 57 -5.39 10.99 -11.98
C SER A 57 -6.43 11.56 -11.01
N GLU A 58 -7.69 11.73 -11.45
CA GLU A 58 -8.76 12.27 -10.61
C GLU A 58 -9.11 11.27 -9.51
N THR A 59 -9.27 9.99 -9.86
CA THR A 59 -9.55 8.92 -8.91
C THR A 59 -8.39 8.74 -7.93
N LEU A 60 -7.14 8.79 -8.40
CA LEU A 60 -5.96 8.69 -7.53
C LEU A 60 -5.89 9.81 -6.47
N GLN A 61 -6.42 10.98 -6.77
CA GLN A 61 -6.39 12.14 -5.87
C GLN A 61 -7.61 12.22 -4.93
N THR A 62 -8.74 11.65 -5.33
CA THR A 62 -10.03 11.85 -4.63
C THR A 62 -10.56 10.60 -3.94
N ALA A 63 -10.22 9.40 -4.43
CA ALA A 63 -10.72 8.16 -3.86
C ALA A 63 -10.04 7.80 -2.54
N ARG A 64 -10.75 7.03 -1.71
CA ARG A 64 -10.19 6.39 -0.52
C ARG A 64 -9.37 5.18 -0.96
N ILE A 65 -8.07 5.38 -1.12
CA ILE A 65 -7.13 4.35 -1.57
C ILE A 65 -6.27 3.85 -0.40
N LEU A 66 -6.19 2.52 -0.27
CA LEU A 66 -5.35 1.82 0.69
C LEU A 66 -4.35 0.94 -0.06
N ILE A 67 -3.08 0.99 0.33
CA ILE A 67 -2.00 0.28 -0.37
C ILE A 67 -1.57 -0.95 0.43
N ASN A 68 -1.58 -2.14 -0.17
CA ASN A 68 -0.78 -3.26 0.34
C ASN A 68 0.58 -3.23 -0.36
N PRO A 69 1.66 -2.83 0.32
CA PRO A 69 2.94 -2.60 -0.34
C PRO A 69 3.62 -3.90 -0.79
N PRO A 70 4.60 -3.82 -1.70
CA PRO A 70 5.55 -4.90 -1.96
C PRO A 70 6.29 -5.34 -0.68
N ALA A 71 6.77 -6.58 -0.66
CA ALA A 71 7.57 -7.09 0.45
C ALA A 71 9.00 -6.50 0.50
N LEU A 72 9.57 -6.14 -0.65
CA LEU A 72 10.94 -5.61 -0.71
C LEU A 72 10.95 -4.11 -0.39
N ASN A 73 11.64 -3.75 0.69
CA ASN A 73 11.66 -2.40 1.26
C ASN A 73 12.08 -1.30 0.28
N PHE A 74 13.07 -1.54 -0.60
CA PHE A 74 13.53 -0.57 -1.59
C PHE A 74 12.40 -0.20 -2.55
N ILE A 75 11.70 -1.21 -3.07
CA ILE A 75 10.58 -1.03 -3.99
C ILE A 75 9.46 -0.27 -3.29
N THR A 76 9.12 -0.65 -2.06
CA THR A 76 8.10 0.06 -1.27
C THR A 76 8.44 1.53 -1.07
N ALA A 77 9.68 1.85 -0.70
CA ALA A 77 10.10 3.24 -0.52
C ALA A 77 9.95 4.08 -1.80
N MET A 78 10.42 3.55 -2.94
CA MET A 78 10.32 4.23 -4.23
C MET A 78 8.86 4.35 -4.71
N LEU A 79 8.06 3.29 -4.55
CA LEU A 79 6.64 3.29 -4.94
C LEU A 79 5.86 4.32 -4.14
N LEU A 80 6.10 4.44 -2.83
CA LEU A 80 5.44 5.44 -2.00
C LEU A 80 5.83 6.86 -2.38
N ALA A 81 7.08 7.10 -2.79
CA ALA A 81 7.49 8.40 -3.32
C ALA A 81 6.78 8.73 -4.64
N GLU A 82 6.67 7.77 -5.55
CA GLU A 82 5.96 7.91 -6.82
C GLU A 82 4.46 8.17 -6.61
N LEU A 83 3.81 7.38 -5.75
CA LEU A 83 2.40 7.54 -5.41
C LEU A 83 2.13 8.88 -4.73
N HIS A 84 2.97 9.31 -3.79
CA HIS A 84 2.84 10.63 -3.18
C HIS A 84 2.87 11.75 -4.21
N GLY A 85 3.71 11.65 -5.25
CA GLY A 85 3.74 12.61 -6.36
C GLY A 85 2.45 12.61 -7.19
N ARG A 86 1.86 11.44 -7.47
CA ARG A 86 0.63 11.30 -8.27
C ARG A 86 -0.65 11.68 -7.50
N MET A 87 -0.68 11.36 -6.21
CA MET A 87 -1.85 11.54 -5.34
C MET A 87 -1.87 12.89 -4.62
N GLY A 88 -0.70 13.53 -4.43
CA GLY A 88 -0.57 14.78 -3.68
C GLY A 88 -0.50 14.61 -2.15
N PHE A 89 -0.61 13.38 -1.65
CA PHE A 89 -0.49 13.02 -0.23
C PHE A 89 0.03 11.58 -0.11
N PHE A 90 0.49 11.19 1.08
CA PHE A 90 0.92 9.81 1.28
C PHE A 90 -0.29 8.91 1.50
N PRO A 91 -0.46 7.82 0.73
CA PRO A 91 -1.52 6.88 1.01
C PRO A 91 -1.28 6.13 2.33
N PRO A 92 -2.33 5.70 3.04
CA PRO A 92 -2.19 4.73 4.11
C PRO A 92 -1.74 3.37 3.55
N ILE A 93 -0.98 2.61 4.35
CA ILE A 93 -0.48 1.29 3.97
C ILE A 93 -0.95 0.19 4.93
N LEU A 94 -1.11 -1.01 4.40
CA LEU A 94 -1.34 -2.21 5.19
C LEU A 94 -0.03 -2.77 5.73
N ARG A 95 -0.10 -3.29 6.96
CA ARG A 95 0.93 -4.17 7.51
C ARG A 95 0.32 -5.52 7.84
N LEU A 96 0.77 -6.54 7.09
CA LEU A 96 0.49 -7.93 7.40
C LEU A 96 1.55 -8.49 8.36
N ARG A 97 1.17 -9.43 9.21
CA ARG A 97 2.10 -10.22 10.02
C ARG A 97 1.69 -11.69 10.04
N PRO A 98 2.62 -12.63 10.30
CA PRO A 98 2.26 -14.02 10.55
C PRO A 98 1.30 -14.13 11.74
N GLU A 99 0.27 -14.95 11.59
CA GLU A 99 -0.61 -15.30 12.70
C GLU A 99 0.15 -16.24 13.66
N PRO A 100 0.20 -15.93 14.97
CA PRO A 100 0.84 -16.78 15.95
C PRO A 100 0.27 -18.20 15.92
N ASP A 101 1.14 -19.20 16.02
CA ASP A 101 0.77 -20.63 16.14
C ASP A 101 -0.09 -21.18 14.97
N SER A 102 -0.03 -20.55 13.79
CA SER A 102 -0.73 -21.00 12.58
C SER A 102 0.00 -22.14 11.86
N MET A 103 -0.73 -23.20 11.50
CA MET A 103 -0.23 -24.32 10.70
C MET A 103 -1.29 -24.74 9.66
N PRO A 104 -1.06 -24.54 8.34
CA PRO A 104 0.11 -23.87 7.74
C PRO A 104 0.20 -22.37 8.09
N PRO A 105 1.35 -21.71 7.87
CA PRO A 105 1.51 -20.29 8.13
C PRO A 105 0.46 -19.44 7.42
N THR A 106 -0.29 -18.68 8.20
CA THR A 106 -1.26 -17.68 7.74
C THR A 106 -0.79 -16.28 8.10
N PHE A 107 -1.34 -15.27 7.43
CA PHE A 107 -1.04 -13.87 7.70
C PHE A 107 -2.34 -13.12 8.01
N GLU A 108 -2.28 -12.25 9.01
CA GLU A 108 -3.37 -11.36 9.38
C GLU A 108 -3.02 -9.89 9.13
N VAL A 109 -4.06 -9.07 8.95
CA VAL A 109 -3.92 -7.62 8.88
C VAL A 109 -3.75 -7.09 10.28
N PHE A 110 -2.54 -6.65 10.62
CA PHE A 110 -2.22 -6.20 11.96
C PHE A 110 -2.61 -4.74 12.20
N GLU A 111 -2.26 -3.87 11.25
CA GLU A 111 -2.52 -2.44 11.35
C GLU A 111 -2.61 -1.77 9.97
N ILE A 112 -3.20 -0.59 9.97
CA ILE A 112 -3.19 0.34 8.84
C ILE A 112 -2.40 1.57 9.28
N ILE A 113 -1.31 1.86 8.58
CA ILE A 113 -0.37 2.91 8.94
C ILE A 113 -0.71 4.16 8.13
N ASN A 114 -1.04 5.25 8.82
CA ASN A 114 -1.30 6.56 8.20
C ASN A 114 0.02 7.31 7.97
N LEU A 115 0.62 7.09 6.79
CA LEU A 115 1.88 7.73 6.38
C LEU A 115 1.77 9.26 6.29
N GLN A 116 0.60 9.78 5.89
CA GLN A 116 0.37 11.22 5.82
C GLN A 116 0.41 11.86 7.20
N HIS A 117 -0.22 11.24 8.21
CA HIS A 117 -0.18 11.69 9.59
C HIS A 117 1.25 11.68 10.14
N ILE A 118 2.02 10.62 9.88
CA ILE A 118 3.45 10.55 10.26
C ILE A 118 4.24 11.73 9.68
N ARG A 119 4.02 12.05 8.39
CA ARG A 119 4.65 13.19 7.73
C ARG A 119 4.27 14.52 8.39
N GLU A 120 3.00 14.69 8.74
CA GLU A 120 2.49 15.91 9.37
C GLU A 120 3.08 16.10 10.77
N GLU A 121 3.17 15.05 11.59
CA GLU A 121 3.83 15.12 12.90
C GLU A 121 5.33 15.43 12.76
N ALA A 122 6.02 14.81 11.79
CA ALA A 122 7.42 15.09 11.52
C ALA A 122 7.67 16.55 11.07
N ARG A 123 6.69 17.21 10.42
CA ARG A 123 6.80 18.62 10.06
C ARG A 123 6.77 19.54 11.28
N LYS A 124 5.97 19.21 12.30
CA LYS A 124 5.85 20.01 13.53
C LYS A 124 7.16 20.04 14.35
N THR A 125 8.01 19.03 14.20
CA THR A 125 9.28 18.94 14.94
C THR A 125 10.48 19.47 14.16
N ARG A 126 10.36 19.75 12.85
CA ARG A 126 11.43 20.31 12.01
C ARG A 126 11.80 21.76 12.39
N GLU A 127 10.84 22.50 12.93
CA GLU A 127 10.99 23.91 13.30
C GLU A 127 11.39 24.10 14.77
N LYS A 128 11.73 23.00 15.47
CA LYS A 128 12.38 23.01 16.79
C LYS A 128 13.87 22.75 16.61
#